data_AF-A0A1F8S7Y6-F1
#
_entry.id   AF-A0A1F8S7Y6-F1
#
_cell.length_a   1.000
_cell.length_b   1.000
_cell.length_c   1.000
_cell.angle_alpha   90.00
_cell.angle_beta   90.00
_cell.angle_gamma   90.00
#
_symmetry.space_group_name_H-M   'P 1'
#
loop_
_entity.id
_entity.type
_entity.pdbx_description
1 polymer ?
#
loop_
_entity_poly.entity_id
_entity_poly.type
_entity_poly.pdbx_seq_one_letter_code
_entity_poly.pdbx_strand_id
1 'polypeptide(L)'
;MTLPRLRLRDEVADLLDLPWERPLTQWHGTALRFRELPVGPSRHLVRFLVSGGIVYALKELPSGVAEREYSVLRHLEDAAQPAVRAVGLAQRPHDGEAILVTEYLRHSMQYRRLMMRLGAGSTAARDRLLDAMALLLVDLHRGGVYWGDCSLANTLFRRDGDRIQAYLVDAETSEVHPSLSDGQRRFDLDILVENVAFGLADLAIYQGRPEDADAAIEAAESVRTRYRAVWAELHDQPELIPGDRQEIRSRLRRLNELGFSVDVEVDPVAAGAVRLRTSVTTRRFHANELERRTRLRTLEGQARILLNDLNEYAAWLEWHERRAVSPEEAADRWLRAVYRPTQARIAQAVGPDRDLVQAYCDVLEHKWLLSERARLDVGLEAAIDSYLAEGAPAPERPDATLDAALATLDVEDDEAGYRGPTS
;
A
#
# COMPACT_ATOMS: atom_id res chain seq x y z
N MET A 1 25.02 -34.14 -4.45
CA MET A 1 24.25 -32.87 -4.43
C MET A 1 23.55 -32.82 -3.08
N THR A 2 23.85 -31.80 -2.29
CA THR A 2 23.21 -31.62 -0.97
C THR A 2 21.83 -31.03 -1.22
N LEU A 3 20.79 -31.65 -0.68
CA LEU A 3 19.44 -31.12 -0.82
C LEU A 3 19.32 -29.79 -0.09
N PRO A 4 18.65 -28.78 -0.68
CA PRO A 4 18.38 -27.52 -0.01
C PRO A 4 17.41 -27.75 1.16
N ARG A 5 17.50 -26.91 2.19
CA ARG A 5 16.50 -26.85 3.26
C ARG A 5 15.38 -25.94 2.80
N LEU A 6 14.27 -26.55 2.41
CA LEU A 6 13.11 -25.86 1.85
C LEU A 6 12.02 -25.68 2.90
N ARG A 7 11.53 -24.44 3.03
CA ARG A 7 10.31 -24.08 3.78
C ARG A 7 9.37 -23.42 2.77
N LEU A 8 8.28 -24.09 2.41
CA LEU A 8 7.23 -23.53 1.56
C LEU A 8 5.91 -23.58 2.32
N ARG A 9 5.03 -22.64 2.03
CA ARG A 9 3.64 -22.70 2.51
C ARG A 9 2.83 -23.65 1.65
N ASP A 10 1.77 -24.22 2.22
CA ASP A 10 0.92 -25.22 1.55
C ASP A 10 0.31 -24.68 0.25
N GLU A 11 -0.07 -23.40 0.23
CA GLU A 11 -0.65 -22.74 -0.94
C GLU A 11 0.31 -22.57 -2.13
N VAL A 12 1.62 -22.78 -1.94
CA VAL A 12 2.65 -22.68 -2.98
C VAL A 12 3.40 -24.00 -3.19
N ALA A 13 2.73 -25.13 -2.90
CA ALA A 13 3.30 -26.46 -3.07
C ALA A 13 3.71 -26.77 -4.53
N ASP A 14 3.11 -26.09 -5.51
CA ASP A 14 3.49 -26.17 -6.92
C ASP A 14 4.92 -25.67 -7.20
N LEU A 15 5.52 -24.91 -6.27
CA LEU A 15 6.92 -24.47 -6.35
C LEU A 15 7.92 -25.54 -5.89
N LEU A 16 7.47 -26.70 -5.39
CA LEU A 16 8.35 -27.77 -4.90
C LEU A 16 9.32 -28.29 -5.97
N ASP A 17 8.88 -28.35 -7.24
CA ASP A 17 9.63 -28.93 -8.35
C ASP A 17 10.67 -28.00 -8.97
N LEU A 18 10.88 -26.80 -8.40
CA LEU A 18 11.88 -25.85 -8.87
C LEU A 18 13.31 -26.31 -8.54
N PRO A 19 14.34 -25.88 -9.32
CA PRO A 19 15.72 -26.33 -9.15
C PRO A 19 16.43 -25.63 -7.97
N TRP A 20 15.88 -25.81 -6.77
CA TRP A 20 16.32 -25.20 -5.51
C TRP A 20 17.76 -25.47 -5.14
N GLU A 21 18.37 -26.53 -5.69
CA GLU A 21 19.76 -26.89 -5.49
C GLU A 21 20.76 -26.01 -6.27
N ARG A 22 20.27 -25.13 -7.16
CA ARG A 22 21.11 -24.31 -8.05
C ARG A 22 20.98 -22.81 -7.73
N PRO A 23 22.04 -22.02 -7.99
CA PRO A 23 21.95 -20.56 -7.97
C PRO A 23 20.86 -20.04 -8.90
N LEU A 24 20.17 -18.97 -8.50
CA LEU A 24 19.03 -18.44 -9.23
C LEU A 24 19.42 -17.92 -10.63
N THR A 25 20.67 -17.50 -10.81
CA THR A 25 21.25 -17.16 -12.13
C THR A 25 21.21 -18.31 -13.14
N GLN A 26 21.32 -19.55 -12.67
CA GLN A 26 21.40 -20.75 -13.51
C GLN A 26 20.04 -21.36 -13.84
N TRP A 27 18.95 -20.76 -13.35
CA TRP A 27 17.60 -21.25 -13.61
C TRP A 27 17.19 -20.89 -15.04
N HIS A 28 17.41 -21.83 -15.94
CA HIS A 28 17.04 -21.74 -17.36
C HIS A 28 16.10 -22.89 -17.71
N GLY A 29 15.18 -22.65 -18.65
CA GLY A 29 14.31 -23.70 -19.17
C GLY A 29 12.97 -23.16 -19.65
N THR A 30 12.42 -23.76 -20.70
CA THR A 30 11.11 -23.38 -21.26
C THR A 30 9.93 -23.71 -20.34
N ALA A 31 10.13 -24.55 -19.32
CA ALA A 31 9.14 -24.86 -18.31
C ALA A 31 8.98 -23.73 -17.25
N LEU A 32 10.02 -22.92 -17.04
CA LEU A 32 10.00 -21.82 -16.08
C LEU A 32 9.53 -20.54 -16.76
N ARG A 33 8.42 -19.97 -16.28
CA ARG A 33 7.82 -18.76 -16.85
C ARG A 33 8.27 -17.53 -16.08
N PHE A 34 9.43 -16.99 -16.44
CA PHE A 34 9.88 -15.72 -15.86
C PHE A 34 9.18 -14.51 -16.53
N ARG A 35 8.93 -13.48 -15.73
CA ARG A 35 8.49 -12.16 -16.22
C ARG A 35 9.59 -11.15 -15.97
N GLU A 36 9.82 -10.29 -16.96
CA GLU A 36 10.54 -9.05 -16.75
C GLU A 36 9.55 -8.05 -16.18
N LEU A 37 9.82 -7.63 -14.94
CA LEU A 37 9.07 -6.57 -14.29
C LEU A 37 10.02 -5.41 -14.05
N PRO A 38 9.54 -4.18 -14.20
CA PRO A 38 10.33 -3.03 -13.82
C PRO A 38 10.47 -3.00 -12.31
N VAL A 39 11.68 -3.31 -11.84
CA VAL A 39 12.03 -3.29 -10.43
C VAL A 39 13.16 -2.33 -10.19
N GLY A 40 13.26 -1.89 -8.95
CA GLY A 40 14.24 -0.88 -8.57
C GLY A 40 15.60 -1.53 -8.48
N PRO A 41 16.66 -0.72 -8.36
CA PRO A 41 17.98 -1.26 -8.08
C PRO A 41 17.90 -2.15 -6.83
N SER A 42 18.41 -3.37 -6.93
CA SER A 42 18.53 -4.29 -5.82
C SER A 42 19.96 -4.76 -5.70
N ARG A 43 20.46 -4.82 -4.47
CA ARG A 43 21.80 -5.36 -4.17
C ARG A 43 21.90 -6.86 -4.44
N HIS A 44 20.76 -7.53 -4.48
CA HIS A 44 20.64 -8.98 -4.62
C HIS A 44 19.96 -9.31 -5.94
N LEU A 45 20.22 -10.51 -6.46
CA LEU A 45 19.53 -10.97 -7.66
C LEU A 45 18.05 -11.21 -7.34
N VAL A 46 17.17 -10.54 -8.08
CA VAL A 46 15.72 -10.76 -8.01
C VAL A 46 15.20 -11.23 -9.37
N ARG A 47 14.41 -12.31 -9.39
CA ARG A 47 13.71 -12.79 -10.59
C ARG A 47 12.23 -13.02 -10.29
N PHE A 48 11.37 -12.75 -11.27
CA PHE A 48 9.93 -12.90 -11.12
C PHE A 48 9.42 -14.14 -11.84
N LEU A 49 8.86 -15.10 -11.09
CA LEU A 49 8.35 -16.36 -11.62
C LEU A 49 6.82 -16.35 -11.62
N VAL A 50 6.22 -16.76 -12.73
CA VAL A 50 4.77 -17.00 -12.82
C VAL A 50 4.48 -18.46 -12.55
N SER A 51 3.72 -18.74 -11.50
CA SER A 51 3.17 -20.08 -11.21
C SER A 51 1.72 -19.98 -10.74
N GLY A 52 0.85 -20.87 -11.19
CA GLY A 52 -0.56 -20.84 -10.82
C GLY A 52 -1.31 -19.55 -11.15
N GLY A 53 -0.82 -18.73 -12.10
CA GLY A 53 -1.37 -17.40 -12.39
C GLY A 53 -1.02 -16.32 -11.35
N ILE A 54 -0.12 -16.63 -10.42
CA ILE A 54 0.46 -15.73 -9.42
C ILE A 54 1.91 -15.44 -9.82
N VAL A 55 2.35 -14.20 -9.56
CA VAL A 55 3.74 -13.81 -9.75
C VAL A 55 4.43 -13.85 -8.39
N TYR A 56 5.59 -14.47 -8.33
CA TYR A 56 6.45 -14.55 -7.15
C TYR A 56 7.77 -13.82 -7.42
N ALA A 57 8.27 -13.09 -6.44
CA ALA A 57 9.62 -12.56 -6.45
C ALA A 57 10.56 -13.55 -5.75
N LEU A 58 11.61 -13.97 -6.44
CA LEU A 58 12.66 -14.83 -5.91
C LEU A 58 13.89 -13.95 -5.72
N LYS A 59 14.27 -13.70 -4.46
CA LYS A 59 15.45 -12.92 -4.07
C LYS A 59 16.53 -13.90 -3.60
N GLU A 60 17.69 -13.90 -4.26
CA GLU A 60 18.84 -14.72 -3.88
C GLU A 60 19.83 -13.90 -3.04
N LEU A 61 20.07 -14.33 -1.80
CA LEU A 61 20.83 -13.59 -0.80
C LEU A 61 21.44 -14.54 0.27
N PRO A 62 22.42 -14.08 1.07
CA PRO A 62 23.07 -14.93 2.07
C PRO A 62 22.08 -15.54 3.07
N SER A 63 22.26 -16.82 3.41
CA SER A 63 21.31 -17.64 4.20
C SER A 63 20.88 -17.00 5.52
N GLY A 64 21.81 -16.36 6.24
CA GLY A 64 21.51 -15.72 7.52
C GLY A 64 20.68 -14.44 7.36
N VAL A 65 20.84 -13.73 6.24
CA VAL A 65 20.04 -12.54 5.90
C VAL A 65 18.64 -12.97 5.49
N ALA A 66 18.54 -13.95 4.58
CA ALA A 66 17.28 -14.49 4.10
C ALA A 66 16.38 -15.03 5.23
N GLU A 67 16.97 -15.72 6.22
CA GLU A 67 16.21 -16.26 7.35
C GLU A 67 15.67 -15.15 8.27
N ARG A 68 16.45 -14.08 8.50
CA ARG A 68 15.97 -12.90 9.24
C ARG A 68 14.85 -12.18 8.49
N GLU A 69 15.06 -11.86 7.22
CA GLU A 69 14.07 -11.18 6.38
C GLU A 69 12.77 -12.00 6.29
N TYR A 70 12.85 -13.32 6.08
CA TYR A 70 11.69 -14.21 6.12
C TYR A 70 10.95 -14.12 7.46
N SER A 71 11.67 -14.14 8.58
CA SER A 71 11.06 -14.04 9.91
C SER A 71 10.35 -12.70 10.14
N VAL A 72 10.94 -11.59 9.69
CA VAL A 72 10.35 -10.25 9.82
C VAL A 72 9.08 -10.15 8.97
N LEU A 73 9.13 -10.59 7.70
CA LEU A 73 7.95 -10.57 6.83
C LEU A 73 6.81 -11.45 7.36
N ARG A 74 7.13 -12.58 7.99
CA ARG A 74 6.14 -13.42 8.68
C ARG A 74 5.49 -12.70 9.87
N HIS A 75 6.29 -12.02 10.70
CA HIS A 75 5.77 -11.20 11.81
C HIS A 75 4.86 -10.09 11.30
N LEU A 76 5.27 -9.38 10.23
CA LEU A 76 4.47 -8.33 9.61
C LEU A 76 3.12 -8.85 9.09
N GLU A 77 3.11 -10.02 8.45
CA GLU A 77 1.87 -10.67 8.00
C GLU A 77 0.95 -11.01 9.18
N ASP A 78 1.49 -11.63 10.23
CA ASP A 78 0.72 -12.03 11.42
C ASP A 78 0.16 -10.80 12.17
N ALA A 79 0.87 -9.66 12.12
CA ALA A 79 0.43 -8.37 12.64
C ALA A 79 -0.45 -7.56 11.66
N ALA A 80 -0.81 -8.13 10.51
CA ALA A 80 -1.59 -7.48 9.44
C ALA A 80 -1.02 -6.13 8.97
N GLN A 81 0.31 -6.04 8.91
CA GLN A 81 1.05 -4.85 8.50
C GLN A 81 1.20 -4.79 6.96
N PRO A 82 1.30 -3.59 6.38
CA PRO A 82 1.43 -3.44 4.93
C PRO A 82 2.86 -3.79 4.45
N ALA A 83 3.08 -5.07 4.17
CA ALA A 83 4.33 -5.58 3.59
C ALA A 83 4.05 -6.68 2.56
N VAL A 84 5.07 -7.02 1.76
CA VAL A 84 5.01 -8.20 0.88
C VAL A 84 4.95 -9.49 1.69
N ARG A 85 4.25 -10.49 1.16
CA ARG A 85 4.01 -11.75 1.85
C ARG A 85 5.11 -12.75 1.56
N ALA A 86 5.83 -13.20 2.59
CA ALA A 86 6.77 -14.31 2.46
C ALA A 86 6.03 -15.65 2.33
N VAL A 87 6.33 -16.39 1.27
CA VAL A 87 5.69 -17.68 0.95
C VAL A 87 6.67 -18.85 0.92
N GLY A 88 7.96 -18.56 0.86
CA GLY A 88 8.98 -19.60 0.82
C GLY A 88 10.37 -19.13 1.19
N LEU A 89 11.19 -20.06 1.65
CA LEU A 89 12.61 -19.90 1.89
C LEU A 89 13.34 -21.21 1.54
N ALA A 90 14.30 -21.15 0.64
CA ALA A 90 15.15 -22.28 0.26
C ALA A 90 16.60 -21.98 0.61
N GLN A 91 17.12 -22.60 1.67
CA GLN A 91 18.51 -22.43 2.09
C GLN A 91 19.38 -23.47 1.41
N ARG A 92 20.54 -23.07 0.88
CA ARG A 92 21.55 -23.94 0.28
C ARG A 92 22.77 -24.00 1.20
N PRO A 93 22.90 -25.05 2.05
CA PRO A 93 23.97 -25.08 3.06
C PRO A 93 25.38 -25.22 2.48
N HIS A 94 25.51 -25.61 1.21
CA HIS A 94 26.80 -25.91 0.60
C HIS A 94 27.54 -24.66 0.09
N ASP A 95 26.83 -23.60 -0.27
CA ASP A 95 27.35 -22.30 -0.71
C ASP A 95 27.02 -21.18 0.29
N GLY A 96 26.12 -21.42 1.25
CA GLY A 96 25.73 -20.42 2.26
C GLY A 96 24.69 -19.43 1.76
N GLU A 97 24.11 -19.67 0.59
CA GLU A 97 23.12 -18.80 -0.05
C GLU A 97 21.69 -19.31 0.19
N ALA A 98 20.71 -18.44 0.00
CA ALA A 98 19.31 -18.81 0.09
C ALA A 98 18.47 -18.06 -0.96
N ILE A 99 17.31 -18.61 -1.27
CA ILE A 99 16.30 -17.95 -2.09
C ILE A 99 15.08 -17.68 -1.20
N LEU A 100 14.80 -16.41 -0.95
CA LEU A 100 13.56 -15.93 -0.34
C LEU A 100 12.51 -15.77 -1.43
N VAL A 101 11.32 -16.31 -1.18
CA VAL A 101 10.17 -16.23 -2.10
C VAL A 101 9.09 -15.38 -1.46
N THR A 102 8.73 -14.29 -2.13
CA THR A 102 7.59 -13.45 -1.75
C THR A 102 6.54 -13.43 -2.86
N GLU A 103 5.27 -13.25 -2.48
CA GLU A 103 4.21 -12.98 -3.44
C GLU A 103 4.37 -11.56 -3.98
N TYR A 104 4.34 -11.41 -5.30
CA TYR A 104 4.37 -10.09 -5.93
C TYR A 104 3.09 -9.33 -5.61
N LEU A 105 3.24 -8.10 -5.12
CA LEU A 105 2.13 -7.24 -4.78
C LEU A 105 1.39 -6.74 -6.03
N ARG A 106 0.25 -7.36 -6.36
CA ARG A 106 -0.55 -6.98 -7.54
C ARG A 106 -1.03 -5.52 -7.47
N HIS A 107 -1.13 -4.91 -8.64
CA HIS A 107 -1.57 -3.51 -8.83
C HIS A 107 -0.72 -2.47 -8.08
N SER A 108 0.51 -2.85 -7.71
CA SER A 108 1.47 -1.95 -7.10
C SER A 108 2.42 -1.35 -8.13
N MET A 109 3.02 -0.23 -7.75
CA MET A 109 3.93 0.54 -8.56
C MET A 109 5.05 1.08 -7.69
N GLN A 110 6.20 1.31 -8.32
CA GLN A 110 7.27 2.10 -7.72
C GLN A 110 6.89 3.58 -7.69
N TYR A 111 7.49 4.33 -6.78
CA TYR A 111 7.19 5.76 -6.64
C TYR A 111 7.44 6.56 -7.93
N ARG A 112 8.55 6.32 -8.65
CA ARG A 112 8.87 7.02 -9.91
C ARG A 112 7.75 6.85 -10.94
N ARG A 113 7.34 5.60 -11.19
CA ARG A 113 6.21 5.24 -12.08
C ARG A 113 4.91 5.89 -11.64
N LEU A 114 4.57 5.78 -10.37
CA LEU A 114 3.35 6.33 -9.82
C LEU A 114 3.30 7.85 -10.03
N MET A 115 4.38 8.55 -9.69
CA MET A 115 4.44 10.01 -9.78
C MET A 115 4.44 10.52 -11.21
N MET A 116 5.13 9.84 -12.14
CA MET A 116 5.04 10.19 -13.56
C MET A 116 3.63 10.06 -14.12
N ARG A 117 2.90 9.03 -13.70
CA ARG A 117 1.55 8.75 -14.21
C ARG A 117 0.45 9.57 -13.55
N LEU A 118 0.68 10.08 -12.33
CA LEU A 118 -0.23 11.02 -11.66
C LEU A 118 -0.03 12.50 -12.09
N GLY A 119 0.93 12.75 -12.99
CA GLY A 119 1.24 14.07 -13.53
C GLY A 119 2.42 14.73 -12.84
N ALA A 120 3.44 15.10 -13.63
CA ALA A 120 4.64 15.77 -13.17
C ALA A 120 4.30 17.11 -12.47
N GLY A 121 4.83 17.31 -11.25
CA GLY A 121 4.62 18.52 -10.46
C GLY A 121 3.30 18.66 -9.71
N SER A 122 2.47 17.62 -9.62
CA SER A 122 1.27 17.66 -8.77
C SER A 122 1.64 17.62 -7.29
N THR A 123 1.57 18.77 -6.61
CA THR A 123 1.73 18.86 -5.14
C THR A 123 0.84 17.87 -4.41
N ALA A 124 -0.41 17.68 -4.89
CA ALA A 124 -1.35 16.76 -4.30
C ALA A 124 -0.91 15.28 -4.43
N ALA A 125 -0.32 14.88 -5.55
CA ALA A 125 0.20 13.52 -5.71
C ALA A 125 1.39 13.26 -4.79
N ARG A 126 2.30 14.25 -4.69
CA ARG A 126 3.42 14.22 -3.74
C ARG A 126 2.92 14.14 -2.29
N ASP A 127 1.95 14.95 -1.90
CA ASP A 127 1.40 14.92 -0.55
C ASP A 127 0.78 13.56 -0.20
N ARG A 128 0.02 12.95 -1.12
CA ARG A 128 -0.53 11.60 -0.94
C ARG A 128 0.57 10.53 -0.81
N LEU A 129 1.69 10.69 -1.52
CA LEU A 129 2.86 9.81 -1.38
C LEU A 129 3.48 9.93 0.01
N LEU A 130 3.68 11.17 0.49
CA LEU A 130 4.27 11.45 1.80
C LEU A 130 3.34 11.01 2.95
N ASP A 131 2.03 11.16 2.79
CA ASP A 131 1.03 10.59 3.71
C ASP A 131 1.15 9.07 3.78
N ALA A 132 1.27 8.40 2.63
CA ALA A 132 1.41 6.95 2.55
C ALA A 132 2.69 6.46 3.26
N MET A 133 3.82 7.15 3.07
CA MET A 133 5.08 6.83 3.76
C MET A 133 4.98 7.03 5.27
N ALA A 134 4.39 8.14 5.71
CA ALA A 134 4.18 8.40 7.13
C ALA A 134 3.29 7.32 7.78
N LEU A 135 2.20 6.94 7.12
CA LEU A 135 1.29 5.89 7.60
C LEU A 135 1.94 4.51 7.62
N LEU A 136 2.73 4.16 6.59
CA LEU A 136 3.52 2.92 6.59
C LEU A 136 4.44 2.87 7.81
N LEU A 137 5.20 3.93 8.08
CA LEU A 137 6.12 3.95 9.22
C LEU A 137 5.37 3.90 10.56
N VAL A 138 4.22 4.56 10.68
CA VAL A 138 3.35 4.44 11.87
C VAL A 138 2.88 3.00 12.06
N ASP A 139 2.42 2.34 11.00
CA ASP A 139 1.99 0.95 11.06
C ASP A 139 3.17 0.09 11.55
N LEU A 140 4.33 0.14 10.89
CA LEU A 140 5.54 -0.61 11.27
C LEU A 140 5.94 -0.41 12.74
N HIS A 141 6.04 0.84 13.18
CA HIS A 141 6.44 1.15 14.54
C HIS A 141 5.43 0.67 15.60
N ARG A 142 4.14 0.67 15.28
CA ARG A 142 3.11 0.10 16.16
C ARG A 142 3.18 -1.42 16.23
N GLY A 143 3.64 -2.08 15.17
CA GLY A 143 3.93 -3.50 15.14
C GLY A 143 5.24 -3.90 15.83
N GLY A 144 5.96 -2.94 16.42
CA GLY A 144 7.26 -3.17 17.04
C GLY A 144 8.40 -3.35 16.04
N VAL A 145 8.21 -2.95 14.78
CA VAL A 145 9.18 -3.17 13.70
C VAL A 145 9.98 -1.91 13.44
N TYR A 146 11.28 -1.97 13.73
CA TYR A 146 12.26 -0.99 13.29
C TYR A 146 12.67 -1.35 11.85
N TRP A 147 12.63 -0.39 10.94
CA TRP A 147 12.83 -0.64 9.51
C TRP A 147 14.31 -0.60 9.13
N GLY A 148 15.03 0.45 9.52
CA GLY A 148 16.46 0.62 9.30
C GLY A 148 16.92 0.99 7.89
N ASP A 149 16.01 0.95 6.90
CA ASP A 149 16.26 1.46 5.54
C ASP A 149 14.97 2.02 4.91
N CYS A 150 14.38 2.98 5.63
CA CYS A 150 13.15 3.67 5.25
C CYS A 150 13.36 4.46 3.95
N SER A 151 12.86 3.99 2.82
CA SER A 151 13.08 4.68 1.54
C SER A 151 11.93 4.49 0.55
N LEU A 152 11.81 5.41 -0.41
CA LEU A 152 10.86 5.28 -1.51
C LEU A 152 11.20 4.09 -2.44
N ALA A 153 12.48 3.72 -2.51
CA ALA A 153 12.96 2.59 -3.32
C ALA A 153 12.57 1.24 -2.72
N ASN A 154 12.59 1.11 -1.39
CA ASN A 154 12.17 -0.08 -0.65
C ASN A 154 10.66 -0.10 -0.35
N THR A 155 9.88 0.66 -1.12
CA THR A 155 8.43 0.78 -0.96
C THR A 155 7.70 0.57 -2.28
N LEU A 156 6.65 -0.24 -2.24
CA LEU A 156 5.67 -0.32 -3.33
C LEU A 156 4.37 0.38 -2.94
N PHE A 157 3.72 0.99 -3.93
CA PHE A 157 2.55 1.82 -3.73
C PHE A 157 1.37 1.27 -4.52
N ARG A 158 0.19 1.22 -3.89
CA ARG A 158 -1.07 0.91 -4.55
C ARG A 158 -1.99 2.11 -4.47
N ARG A 159 -2.83 2.31 -5.48
CA ARG A 159 -3.97 3.21 -5.34
C ARG A 159 -4.97 2.62 -4.35
N ASP A 160 -5.48 3.49 -3.50
CA ASP A 160 -6.44 3.15 -2.47
C ASP A 160 -7.58 4.18 -2.47
N GLY A 161 -8.46 4.07 -3.47
CA GLY A 161 -9.48 5.08 -3.71
C GLY A 161 -8.86 6.40 -4.18
N ASP A 162 -9.08 7.46 -3.42
CA ASP A 162 -8.50 8.79 -3.59
C ASP A 162 -7.11 8.91 -2.94
N ARG A 163 -6.66 7.89 -2.20
CA ARG A 163 -5.38 7.84 -1.47
C ARG A 163 -4.38 6.89 -2.13
N ILE A 164 -3.19 6.83 -1.53
CA ILE A 164 -2.14 5.87 -1.86
C ILE A 164 -1.85 5.04 -0.60
N GLN A 165 -1.68 3.74 -0.77
CA GLN A 165 -1.21 2.84 0.27
C GLN A 165 0.22 2.39 -0.05
N ALA A 166 1.13 2.60 0.90
CA ALA A 166 2.52 2.14 0.84
C ALA A 166 2.69 0.75 1.47
N TYR A 167 3.62 -0.03 0.95
CA TYR A 167 3.96 -1.38 1.41
C TYR A 167 5.48 -1.56 1.48
N LEU A 168 5.96 -2.12 2.58
CA LEU A 168 7.34 -2.56 2.74
C LEU A 168 7.64 -3.73 1.79
N VAL A 169 8.72 -3.63 1.01
CA VAL A 169 9.17 -4.75 0.17
C VAL A 169 10.48 -5.39 0.57
N ASP A 170 11.36 -4.62 1.22
CA ASP A 170 12.67 -5.10 1.67
C ASP A 170 12.76 -4.93 3.19
N ALA A 171 12.84 -6.04 3.89
CA ALA A 171 12.95 -6.09 5.34
C ALA A 171 14.33 -6.58 5.80
N GLU A 172 15.35 -6.55 4.93
CA GLU A 172 16.71 -7.02 5.20
C GLU A 172 17.34 -6.36 6.43
N THR A 173 17.13 -5.04 6.60
CA THR A 173 17.67 -4.24 7.71
C THR A 173 16.74 -4.15 8.90
N SER A 174 15.56 -4.76 8.82
CA SER A 174 14.51 -4.59 9.80
C SER A 174 14.69 -5.47 11.03
N GLU A 175 14.23 -4.99 12.17
CA GLU A 175 14.28 -5.68 13.45
C GLU A 175 12.91 -5.67 14.12
N VAL A 176 12.53 -6.80 14.72
CA VAL A 176 11.28 -6.93 15.49
C VAL A 176 11.59 -6.84 16.97
N HIS A 177 10.89 -5.95 17.66
CA HIS A 177 10.97 -5.72 19.10
C HIS A 177 9.57 -5.83 19.73
N PRO A 178 9.44 -6.13 21.03
CA PRO A 178 8.13 -6.07 21.72
C PRO A 178 7.48 -4.68 21.64
N SER A 179 8.31 -3.64 21.69
CA SER A 179 7.93 -2.25 21.47
C SER A 179 9.17 -1.45 21.10
N LEU A 180 9.04 -0.50 20.17
CA LEU A 180 10.15 0.39 19.84
C LEU A 180 10.33 1.49 20.87
N SER A 181 11.58 1.78 21.20
CA SER A 181 11.96 2.98 21.95
C SER A 181 11.78 4.25 21.12
N ASP A 182 11.65 5.39 21.79
CA ASP A 182 11.59 6.71 21.13
C ASP A 182 12.85 6.99 20.30
N GLY A 183 14.00 6.46 20.72
CA GLY A 183 15.27 6.56 20.00
C GLY A 183 15.26 5.81 18.67
N GLN A 184 14.78 4.56 18.67
CA GLN A 184 14.64 3.76 17.44
C GLN A 184 13.69 4.44 16.46
N ARG A 185 12.52 4.89 16.93
CA ARG A 185 11.54 5.57 16.06
C ARG A 185 12.08 6.88 15.49
N ARG A 186 12.85 7.64 16.28
CA ARG A 186 13.51 8.87 15.81
C ARG A 186 14.56 8.56 14.75
N PHE A 187 15.34 7.50 14.93
CA PHE A 187 16.37 7.13 13.97
C PHE A 187 15.77 6.68 12.63
N ASP A 188 14.73 5.86 12.64
CA ASP A 188 13.98 5.52 11.42
C ASP A 188 13.39 6.74 10.72
N LEU A 189 12.92 7.74 11.48
CA LEU A 189 12.44 9.01 10.92
C LEU A 189 13.55 9.84 10.28
N ASP A 190 14.74 9.86 10.88
CA ASP A 190 15.88 10.59 10.32
C ASP A 190 16.31 9.96 8.99
N ILE A 191 16.43 8.64 8.94
CA ILE A 191 16.67 7.88 7.71
C ILE A 191 15.57 8.14 6.67
N LEU A 192 14.30 8.07 7.08
CA LEU A 192 13.17 8.26 6.17
C LEU A 192 13.19 9.64 5.51
N VAL A 193 13.42 10.70 6.30
CA VAL A 193 13.44 12.07 5.77
C VAL A 193 14.58 12.24 4.76
N GLU A 194 15.78 11.77 5.10
CA GLU A 194 16.95 11.86 4.21
C GLU A 194 16.71 11.10 2.90
N ASN A 195 16.30 9.83 2.98
CA ASN A 195 16.07 8.99 1.81
C ASN A 195 14.90 9.48 0.94
N VAL A 196 13.83 10.00 1.54
CA VAL A 196 12.71 10.59 0.78
C VAL A 196 13.15 11.89 0.12
N ALA A 197 13.95 12.72 0.77
CA ALA A 197 14.49 13.94 0.18
C ALA A 197 15.31 13.63 -1.08
N PHE A 198 16.23 12.66 -1.01
CA PHE A 198 16.98 12.19 -2.17
C PHE A 198 16.06 11.65 -3.27
N GLY A 199 15.14 10.75 -2.94
CA GLY A 199 14.23 10.18 -3.94
C GLY A 199 13.32 11.20 -4.62
N LEU A 200 12.88 12.24 -3.90
CA LEU A 200 12.08 13.33 -4.50
C LEU A 200 12.93 14.28 -5.35
N ALA A 201 14.17 14.57 -4.95
CA ALA A 201 15.10 15.38 -5.75
C ALA A 201 15.46 14.66 -7.06
N ASP A 202 15.78 13.37 -6.99
CA ASP A 202 16.02 12.53 -8.17
C ASP A 202 14.81 12.51 -9.09
N LEU A 203 13.60 12.38 -8.54
CA LEU A 203 12.37 12.45 -9.32
C LEU A 203 12.17 13.80 -10.00
N ALA A 204 12.52 14.91 -9.34
CA ALA A 204 12.41 16.25 -9.93
C ALA A 204 13.37 16.42 -11.12
N ILE A 205 14.62 15.95 -10.97
CA ILE A 205 15.61 15.90 -12.05
C ILE A 205 15.08 15.03 -13.20
N TYR A 206 14.56 13.85 -12.87
CA TYR A 206 13.98 12.91 -13.83
C TYR A 206 12.81 13.54 -14.61
N GLN A 207 11.99 14.36 -13.96
CA GLN A 207 10.89 15.09 -14.58
C GLN A 207 11.34 16.28 -15.44
N GLY A 208 12.65 16.53 -15.56
CA GLY A 208 13.20 17.68 -16.25
C GLY A 208 13.00 19.00 -15.51
N ARG A 209 12.85 18.93 -14.18
CA ARG A 209 12.56 20.06 -13.28
C ARG A 209 13.59 20.15 -12.14
N PRO A 210 14.90 20.24 -12.45
CA PRO A 210 15.95 20.29 -11.42
C PRO A 210 15.79 21.48 -10.47
N GLU A 211 15.14 22.56 -10.88
CA GLU A 211 14.82 23.73 -10.06
C GLU A 211 13.90 23.42 -8.87
N ASP A 212 13.14 22.32 -8.94
CA ASP A 212 12.23 21.91 -7.87
C ASP A 212 12.89 20.99 -6.82
N ALA A 213 14.18 20.63 -7.00
CA ALA A 213 14.88 19.71 -6.11
C ALA A 213 14.92 20.21 -4.65
N ASP A 214 15.21 21.49 -4.43
CA ASP A 214 15.24 22.09 -3.09
C ASP A 214 13.85 22.06 -2.43
N ALA A 215 12.80 22.39 -3.20
CA ALA A 215 11.42 22.33 -2.73
C ALA A 215 10.94 20.89 -2.47
N ALA A 216 11.53 19.90 -3.16
CA ALA A 216 11.31 18.48 -2.90
C ALA A 216 11.97 18.04 -1.58
N ILE A 217 13.19 18.51 -1.30
CA ILE A 217 13.89 18.27 -0.04
C ILE A 217 13.12 18.90 1.14
N GLU A 218 12.67 20.15 1.01
CA GLU A 218 11.84 20.80 2.02
C GLU A 218 10.53 20.05 2.26
N ALA A 219 9.92 19.51 1.20
CA ALA A 219 8.73 18.68 1.31
C ALA A 219 9.00 17.35 2.06
N ALA A 220 10.20 16.78 2.01
CA ALA A 220 10.49 15.52 2.71
C ALA A 220 10.37 15.66 4.24
N GLU A 221 10.76 16.81 4.82
CA GLU A 221 10.59 17.07 6.26
C GLU A 221 9.13 16.99 6.71
N SER A 222 8.20 17.26 5.81
CA SER A 222 6.78 17.20 6.12
C SER A 222 6.27 15.77 6.36
N VAL A 223 7.02 14.72 5.96
CA VAL A 223 6.74 13.31 6.33
C VAL A 223 6.87 13.11 7.85
N ARG A 224 7.91 13.71 8.46
CA ARG A 224 8.13 13.65 9.91
C ARG A 224 6.98 14.28 10.66
N THR A 225 6.50 15.44 10.19
CA THR A 225 5.36 16.14 10.78
C THR A 225 4.09 15.30 10.70
N ARG A 226 3.80 14.70 9.54
CA ARG A 226 2.67 13.78 9.34
C ARG A 226 2.74 12.57 10.26
N TYR A 227 3.89 11.90 10.30
CA TYR A 227 4.11 10.76 11.20
C TYR A 227 3.84 11.15 12.65
N ARG A 228 4.40 12.27 13.13
CA ARG A 228 4.24 12.71 14.52
C ARG A 228 2.80 13.05 14.84
N ALA A 229 2.06 13.67 13.91
CA ALA A 229 0.65 13.98 14.09
C ALA A 229 -0.19 12.70 14.25
N VAL A 230 0.00 11.72 13.37
CA VAL A 230 -0.69 10.42 13.48
C VAL A 230 -0.29 9.68 14.74
N TRP A 231 1.01 9.65 15.07
CA TRP A 231 1.52 8.98 16.27
C TRP A 231 0.95 9.58 17.56
N ALA A 232 0.86 10.91 17.64
CA ALA A 232 0.25 11.61 18.76
C ALA A 232 -1.25 11.29 18.88
N GLU A 233 -2.00 11.33 17.77
CA GLU A 233 -3.44 10.99 17.79
C GLU A 233 -3.68 9.55 18.28
N LEU A 234 -2.74 8.64 18.03
CA LEU A 234 -2.84 7.24 18.46
C LEU A 234 -2.47 7.01 19.93
N HIS A 235 -1.55 7.79 20.49
CA HIS A 235 -0.97 7.53 21.82
C HIS A 235 -1.39 8.54 22.89
N ASP A 236 -1.95 9.69 22.50
CA ASP A 236 -2.47 10.65 23.46
C ASP A 236 -3.62 10.02 24.27
N GLN A 237 -3.60 10.21 25.59
CA GLN A 237 -4.69 9.82 26.47
C GLN A 237 -5.21 11.07 27.17
N PRO A 238 -6.01 11.90 26.48
CA PRO A 238 -6.48 13.15 27.06
C PRO A 238 -7.40 12.86 28.25
N GLU A 239 -7.24 13.65 29.31
CA GLU A 239 -8.23 13.72 30.38
C GLU A 239 -9.38 14.60 29.91
N LEU A 240 -10.58 14.02 29.88
CA LEU A 240 -11.78 14.70 29.39
C LEU A 240 -12.69 15.08 30.55
N ILE A 241 -13.40 16.19 30.39
CA ILE A 241 -14.43 16.63 31.32
C ILE A 241 -15.63 15.66 31.19
N PRO A 242 -16.23 15.18 32.30
CA PRO A 242 -17.39 14.31 32.21
C PRO A 242 -18.54 15.01 31.51
N GLY A 243 -19.11 14.34 30.53
CA GLY A 243 -20.20 14.87 29.72
C GLY A 243 -19.78 15.49 28.39
N ASP A 244 -18.48 15.65 28.12
CA ASP A 244 -17.99 16.08 26.80
C ASP A 244 -18.02 14.92 25.78
N ARG A 245 -19.23 14.51 25.44
CA ARG A 245 -19.48 13.49 24.40
C ARG A 245 -19.04 13.95 23.02
N GLN A 246 -18.91 15.26 22.81
CA GLN A 246 -18.55 15.81 21.51
C GLN A 246 -17.06 15.61 21.25
N GLU A 247 -16.20 15.86 22.23
CA GLU A 247 -14.76 15.63 22.07
C GLU A 247 -14.43 14.14 21.88
N ILE A 248 -15.09 13.24 22.63
CA ILE A 248 -14.94 11.79 22.43
C ILE A 248 -15.32 11.40 20.98
N ARG A 249 -16.47 11.87 20.50
CA ARG A 249 -16.92 11.59 19.12
C ARG A 249 -15.99 12.20 18.07
N SER A 250 -15.46 13.39 18.33
CA SER A 250 -14.51 14.07 17.45
C SER A 250 -13.23 13.24 17.31
N ARG A 251 -12.65 12.81 18.42
CA ARG A 251 -11.46 11.95 18.44
C ARG A 251 -11.68 10.62 17.73
N LEU A 252 -12.79 9.93 18.01
CA LEU A 252 -13.12 8.67 17.32
C LEU A 252 -13.26 8.88 15.82
N ARG A 253 -13.87 9.98 15.39
CA ARG A 253 -14.00 10.31 13.97
C ARG A 253 -12.63 10.52 13.32
N ARG A 254 -11.73 11.28 13.95
CA ARG A 254 -10.37 11.51 13.43
C ARG A 254 -9.59 10.20 13.30
N LEU A 255 -9.67 9.32 14.30
CA LEU A 255 -9.04 7.99 14.24
C LEU A 255 -9.63 7.12 13.13
N ASN A 256 -10.95 7.12 12.98
CA ASN A 256 -11.64 6.38 11.92
C ASN A 256 -11.31 6.96 10.53
N GLU A 257 -11.14 8.28 10.38
CA GLU A 257 -10.73 8.95 9.14
C GLU A 257 -9.30 8.57 8.70
N LEU A 258 -8.44 8.24 9.67
CA LEU A 258 -7.12 7.64 9.48
C LEU A 258 -7.20 6.12 9.20
N GLY A 259 -8.39 5.53 9.29
CA GLY A 259 -8.68 4.12 9.02
C GLY A 259 -8.50 3.20 10.22
N PHE A 260 -8.28 3.73 11.41
CA PHE A 260 -8.05 2.95 12.61
C PHE A 260 -9.35 2.51 13.27
N SER A 261 -9.44 1.24 13.64
CA SER A 261 -10.51 0.74 14.50
C SER A 261 -10.16 0.94 15.96
N VAL A 262 -11.07 1.53 16.72
CA VAL A 262 -10.84 1.98 18.10
C VAL A 262 -11.90 1.40 19.02
N ASP A 263 -11.47 0.67 20.05
CA ASP A 263 -12.33 0.38 21.19
C ASP A 263 -12.11 1.43 22.27
N VAL A 264 -13.20 1.77 22.97
CA VAL A 264 -13.23 2.87 23.92
C VAL A 264 -13.57 2.35 25.30
N GLU A 265 -12.62 2.52 26.22
CA GLU A 265 -12.85 2.36 27.65
C GLU A 265 -12.85 3.72 28.34
N VAL A 266 -13.74 3.86 29.32
CA VAL A 266 -14.05 5.11 29.99
C VAL A 266 -13.78 4.89 31.48
N ASP A 267 -12.61 5.32 31.93
CA ASP A 267 -12.21 5.16 33.33
C ASP A 267 -12.59 6.42 34.14
N PRO A 268 -13.29 6.28 35.28
CA PRO A 268 -13.53 7.41 36.18
C PRO A 268 -12.22 7.82 36.85
N VAL A 269 -11.92 9.12 36.83
CA VAL A 269 -10.76 9.72 37.51
C VAL A 269 -11.25 10.55 38.71
N ALA A 270 -10.38 10.73 39.70
CA ALA A 270 -10.65 11.61 40.85
C ALA A 270 -11.06 13.02 40.39
N ALA A 271 -11.86 13.71 41.22
CA ALA A 271 -12.42 15.03 40.95
C ALA A 271 -13.45 15.11 39.80
N GLY A 272 -14.03 13.97 39.39
CA GLY A 272 -15.04 13.95 38.34
C GLY A 272 -14.41 14.32 37.00
N ALA A 273 -13.35 13.63 36.62
CA ALA A 273 -12.83 13.62 35.25
C ALA A 273 -12.97 12.20 34.69
N VAL A 274 -12.88 12.06 33.37
CA VAL A 274 -12.93 10.77 32.68
C VAL A 274 -11.68 10.61 31.84
N ARG A 275 -10.99 9.47 31.98
CA ARG A 275 -9.88 9.12 31.10
C ARG A 275 -10.39 8.22 29.99
N LEU A 276 -10.19 8.66 28.75
CA LEU A 276 -10.50 7.87 27.57
C LEU A 276 -9.31 6.98 27.24
N ARG A 277 -9.48 5.66 27.32
CA ARG A 277 -8.47 4.71 26.83
C ARG A 277 -8.95 4.17 25.50
N THR A 278 -8.17 4.44 24.47
CA THR A 278 -8.42 3.95 23.12
C THR A 278 -7.46 2.81 22.84
N SER A 279 -7.97 1.58 22.69
CA SER A 279 -7.17 0.50 22.10
C SER A 279 -7.35 0.55 20.60
N VAL A 280 -6.26 0.87 19.91
CA VAL A 280 -6.25 0.88 18.46
C VAL A 280 -5.77 -0.48 17.97
N THR A 281 -6.54 -1.10 17.08
CA THR A 281 -6.19 -2.41 16.52
C THR A 281 -5.54 -2.24 15.15
N THR A 282 -6.28 -2.46 14.08
CA THR A 282 -5.81 -2.45 12.70
C THR A 282 -6.23 -1.17 11.97
N ARG A 283 -5.48 -0.78 10.93
CA ARG A 283 -5.86 0.31 10.01
C ARG A 283 -6.76 -0.20 8.87
N ARG A 284 -7.86 -0.87 9.25
CA ARG A 284 -8.83 -1.50 8.35
C ARG A 284 -10.28 -1.23 8.75
N PHE A 285 -10.55 -0.08 9.38
CA PHE A 285 -11.86 0.26 9.92
C PHE A 285 -12.97 0.22 8.85
N HIS A 286 -12.81 0.98 7.77
CA HIS A 286 -13.77 1.02 6.67
C HIS A 286 -13.78 -0.29 5.89
N ALA A 287 -12.63 -0.92 5.67
CA ALA A 287 -12.54 -2.20 4.97
C ALA A 287 -13.32 -3.30 5.70
N ASN A 288 -13.18 -3.40 7.02
CA ASN A 288 -13.92 -4.37 7.84
C ASN A 288 -15.42 -4.07 7.88
N GLU A 289 -15.79 -2.78 7.94
CA GLU A 289 -17.19 -2.35 7.89
C GLU A 289 -17.86 -2.76 6.56
N LEU A 290 -17.19 -2.47 5.44
CA LEU A 290 -17.68 -2.83 4.12
C LEU A 290 -17.78 -4.35 3.95
N GLU A 291 -16.74 -5.10 4.35
CA GLU A 291 -16.72 -6.57 4.26
C GLU A 291 -17.86 -7.17 5.11
N ARG A 292 -18.15 -6.62 6.29
CA ARG A 292 -19.26 -7.07 7.13
C ARG A 292 -20.62 -6.88 6.44
N ARG A 293 -20.83 -5.74 5.77
CA ARG A 293 -22.10 -5.41 5.10
C ARG A 293 -22.28 -6.09 3.74
N THR A 294 -21.19 -6.30 3.00
CA THR A 294 -21.25 -6.65 1.57
C THR A 294 -20.46 -7.91 1.20
N ARG A 295 -19.60 -8.40 2.09
CA ARG A 295 -18.58 -9.44 1.83
C ARG A 295 -17.51 -9.03 0.79
N LEU A 296 -17.48 -7.78 0.36
CA LEU A 296 -16.41 -7.27 -0.50
C LEU A 296 -15.14 -7.06 0.32
N ARG A 297 -14.01 -7.52 -0.23
CA ARG A 297 -12.67 -7.28 0.31
C ARG A 297 -11.98 -6.20 -0.49
N THR A 298 -11.63 -5.10 0.16
CA THR A 298 -11.02 -3.92 -0.47
C THR A 298 -9.92 -3.35 0.40
N LEU A 299 -9.18 -2.39 -0.14
CA LEU A 299 -8.34 -1.50 0.67
C LEU A 299 -9.19 -0.49 1.46
N GLU A 300 -8.55 0.23 2.37
CA GLU A 300 -9.22 1.09 3.35
C GLU A 300 -9.85 2.34 2.73
N GLY A 301 -9.12 3.06 1.89
CA GLY A 301 -9.61 4.20 1.13
C GLY A 301 -10.67 3.82 0.09
N GLN A 302 -10.49 2.69 -0.60
CA GLN A 302 -11.51 2.10 -1.47
C GLN A 302 -12.80 1.84 -0.68
N ALA A 303 -12.68 1.20 0.50
CA ALA A 303 -13.84 0.89 1.32
C ALA A 303 -14.60 2.14 1.76
N ARG A 304 -13.88 3.21 2.11
CA ARG A 304 -14.46 4.50 2.47
C ARG A 304 -15.32 5.07 1.34
N ILE A 305 -14.82 5.04 0.10
CA ILE A 305 -15.57 5.49 -1.08
C ILE A 305 -16.81 4.63 -1.31
N LEU A 306 -16.66 3.30 -1.28
CA LEU A 306 -17.77 2.36 -1.50
C LEU A 306 -18.84 2.45 -0.41
N LEU A 307 -18.46 2.67 0.85
CA LEU A 307 -19.40 2.88 1.95
C LEU A 307 -20.20 4.17 1.77
N ASN A 308 -19.57 5.24 1.28
CA ASN A 308 -20.26 6.49 0.98
C ASN A 308 -21.30 6.29 -0.14
N ASP A 309 -20.92 5.63 -1.22
CA ASP A 309 -21.82 5.30 -2.34
C ASP A 309 -22.98 4.39 -1.88
N LEU A 310 -22.70 3.38 -1.05
CA LEU A 310 -23.73 2.54 -0.45
C LEU A 310 -24.70 3.34 0.43
N ASN A 311 -24.19 4.26 1.26
CA ASN A 311 -25.03 5.08 2.13
C ASN A 311 -25.89 6.08 1.32
N GLU A 312 -25.36 6.64 0.24
CA GLU A 312 -26.11 7.49 -0.70
C GLU A 312 -27.25 6.70 -1.35
N TYR A 313 -26.96 5.48 -1.82
CA TYR A 313 -27.97 4.59 -2.39
C TYR A 313 -29.04 4.18 -1.36
N ALA A 314 -28.64 3.90 -0.11
CA ALA A 314 -29.58 3.60 0.97
C ALA A 314 -30.54 4.77 1.22
N ALA A 315 -30.01 6.00 1.31
CA ALA A 315 -30.83 7.20 1.51
C ALA A 315 -31.80 7.43 0.33
N TRP A 316 -31.34 7.20 -0.91
CA TRP A 316 -32.20 7.26 -2.09
C TRP A 316 -33.32 6.22 -2.04
N LEU A 317 -33.03 4.97 -1.66
CA LEU A 317 -34.03 3.91 -1.51
C LEU A 317 -35.09 4.27 -0.48
N GLU A 318 -34.69 4.76 0.70
CA GLU A 318 -35.63 5.14 1.76
C GLU A 318 -36.54 6.28 1.31
N TRP A 319 -35.99 7.27 0.62
CA TRP A 319 -36.76 8.38 0.05
C TRP A 319 -37.74 7.90 -1.03
N HIS A 320 -37.29 7.03 -1.93
CA HIS A 320 -38.09 6.53 -3.05
C HIS A 320 -39.23 5.62 -2.58
N GLU A 321 -38.95 4.71 -1.65
CA GLU A 321 -39.91 3.73 -1.14
C GLU A 321 -40.74 4.25 0.05
N ARG A 322 -40.40 5.42 0.59
CA ARG A 322 -41.05 6.06 1.74
C ARG A 322 -41.12 5.16 2.97
N ARG A 323 -40.08 4.37 3.19
CA ARG A 323 -39.92 3.50 4.36
C ARG A 323 -38.46 3.39 4.76
N ALA A 324 -38.22 2.99 6.00
CA ALA A 324 -36.89 2.60 6.44
C ALA A 324 -36.43 1.32 5.70
N VAL A 325 -35.16 1.27 5.35
CA VAL A 325 -34.51 0.12 4.71
C VAL A 325 -33.42 -0.38 5.65
N SER A 326 -33.37 -1.69 5.90
CA SER A 326 -32.32 -2.21 6.79
C SER A 326 -30.95 -2.09 6.11
N PRO A 327 -29.85 -1.95 6.88
CA PRO A 327 -28.50 -1.89 6.32
C PRO A 327 -28.17 -3.09 5.42
N GLU A 328 -28.64 -4.29 5.78
CA GLU A 328 -28.44 -5.53 5.03
C GLU A 328 -29.22 -5.50 3.70
N GLU A 329 -30.47 -5.03 3.74
CA GLU A 329 -31.29 -4.88 2.54
C GLU A 329 -30.69 -3.85 1.57
N ALA A 330 -30.23 -2.71 2.09
CA ALA A 330 -29.58 -1.68 1.29
C ALA A 330 -28.30 -2.20 0.63
N ALA A 331 -27.45 -2.91 1.38
CA ALA A 331 -26.21 -3.49 0.87
C ALA A 331 -26.46 -4.52 -0.23
N ASP A 332 -27.39 -5.44 0.00
CA ASP A 332 -27.74 -6.49 -0.95
C ASP A 332 -28.34 -5.93 -2.26
N ARG A 333 -29.20 -4.91 -2.16
CA ARG A 333 -29.76 -4.22 -3.32
C ARG A 333 -28.71 -3.40 -4.06
N TRP A 334 -27.87 -2.64 -3.36
CA TRP A 334 -26.79 -1.85 -3.95
C TRP A 334 -25.82 -2.75 -4.74
N LEU A 335 -25.42 -3.88 -4.15
CA LEU A 335 -24.56 -4.86 -4.81
C LEU A 335 -25.16 -5.36 -6.13
N ARG A 336 -26.44 -5.70 -6.14
CA ARG A 336 -27.12 -6.25 -7.32
C ARG A 336 -27.46 -5.20 -8.37
N ALA A 337 -27.91 -4.03 -7.95
CA ALA A 337 -28.46 -3.01 -8.84
C ALA A 337 -27.40 -2.03 -9.35
N VAL A 338 -26.32 -1.80 -8.60
CA VAL A 338 -25.34 -0.74 -8.90
C VAL A 338 -23.94 -1.33 -9.06
N TYR A 339 -23.38 -1.91 -8.00
CA TYR A 339 -21.96 -2.27 -7.95
C TYR A 339 -21.59 -3.37 -8.96
N ARG A 340 -22.25 -4.54 -8.92
CA ARG A 340 -21.91 -5.68 -9.79
C ARG A 340 -22.18 -5.39 -11.27
N PRO A 341 -23.31 -4.76 -11.67
CA PRO A 341 -23.51 -4.36 -13.06
C PRO A 341 -22.42 -3.40 -13.57
N THR A 342 -22.05 -2.41 -12.76
CA THR A 342 -21.00 -1.45 -13.11
C THR A 342 -19.65 -2.14 -13.27
N GLN A 343 -19.27 -3.01 -12.33
CA GLN A 343 -18.03 -3.78 -12.44
C GLN A 343 -18.00 -4.68 -13.67
N ALA A 344 -19.10 -5.36 -13.99
CA ALA A 344 -19.19 -6.20 -15.19
C ALA A 344 -18.97 -5.38 -16.47
N ARG A 345 -19.50 -4.16 -16.51
CA ARG A 345 -19.35 -3.23 -17.62
C ARG A 345 -17.91 -2.71 -17.75
N ILE A 346 -17.29 -2.32 -16.64
CA ILE A 346 -15.87 -1.91 -16.61
C ILE A 346 -14.99 -3.07 -17.06
N ALA A 347 -15.20 -4.28 -16.53
CA ALA A 347 -14.41 -5.48 -16.82
C ALA A 347 -14.39 -5.87 -18.32
N GLN A 348 -15.43 -5.52 -19.08
CA GLN A 348 -15.46 -5.75 -20.53
C GLN A 348 -14.52 -4.80 -21.30
N ALA A 349 -14.26 -3.61 -20.74
CA ALA A 349 -13.44 -2.57 -21.35
C ALA A 349 -11.99 -2.56 -20.85
N VAL A 350 -11.73 -3.10 -19.64
CA VAL A 350 -10.39 -3.16 -19.04
C VAL A 350 -9.81 -4.58 -19.08
N GLY A 351 -8.48 -4.69 -19.11
CA GLY A 351 -7.79 -5.99 -19.14
C GLY A 351 -7.89 -6.78 -17.83
N PRO A 352 -7.55 -8.08 -17.85
CA PRO A 352 -7.66 -8.98 -16.70
C PRO A 352 -6.77 -8.60 -15.50
N ASP A 353 -5.72 -7.82 -15.74
CA ASP A 353 -4.78 -7.34 -14.71
C ASP A 353 -5.25 -6.05 -14.01
N ARG A 354 -6.47 -5.56 -14.27
CA ARG A 354 -6.98 -4.32 -13.65
C ARG A 354 -7.61 -4.58 -12.28
N ASP A 355 -7.34 -3.69 -11.33
CA ASP A 355 -8.08 -3.61 -10.07
C ASP A 355 -9.49 -3.04 -10.34
N LEU A 356 -10.48 -3.92 -10.44
CA LEU A 356 -11.87 -3.53 -10.73
C LEU A 356 -12.54 -2.74 -9.59
N VAL A 357 -12.04 -2.87 -8.35
CA VAL A 357 -12.55 -2.07 -7.22
C VAL A 357 -12.04 -0.64 -7.38
N GLN A 358 -10.74 -0.47 -7.66
CA GLN A 358 -10.18 0.85 -7.92
C GLN A 358 -10.83 1.49 -9.15
N ALA A 359 -11.05 0.74 -10.23
CA ALA A 359 -11.71 1.26 -11.42
C ALA A 359 -13.15 1.74 -11.15
N TYR A 360 -13.87 1.06 -10.24
CA TYR A 360 -15.18 1.56 -9.77
C TYR A 360 -15.05 2.87 -8.99
N CYS A 361 -14.07 2.98 -8.08
CA CYS A 361 -13.77 4.25 -7.40
C CYS A 361 -13.44 5.37 -8.40
N ASP A 362 -12.68 5.06 -9.45
CA ASP A 362 -12.33 6.02 -10.50
C ASP A 362 -13.58 6.52 -11.25
N VAL A 363 -14.55 5.65 -11.52
CA VAL A 363 -15.84 6.05 -12.11
C VAL A 363 -16.61 6.99 -11.19
N LEU A 364 -16.62 6.73 -9.88
CA LEU A 364 -17.29 7.60 -8.91
C LEU A 364 -16.62 8.98 -8.82
N GLU A 365 -15.29 9.03 -8.81
CA GLU A 365 -14.53 10.29 -8.88
C GLU A 365 -14.83 11.03 -10.19
N HIS A 366 -14.88 10.31 -11.31
CA HIS A 366 -15.21 10.86 -12.62
C HIS A 366 -16.63 11.44 -12.65
N LYS A 367 -17.61 10.73 -12.08
CA LYS A 367 -18.99 11.20 -11.90
C LYS A 367 -19.01 12.53 -11.16
N TRP A 368 -18.28 12.62 -10.05
CA TRP A 368 -18.20 13.85 -9.26
C TRP A 368 -17.60 15.00 -10.08
N LEU A 369 -16.46 14.79 -10.75
CA LEU A 369 -15.80 15.81 -11.59
C LEU A 369 -16.71 16.29 -12.74
N LEU A 370 -17.41 15.38 -13.41
CA LEU A 370 -18.36 15.72 -14.47
C LEU A 370 -19.55 16.51 -13.91
N SER A 371 -20.07 16.10 -12.76
CA SER A 371 -21.21 16.77 -12.12
C SER A 371 -20.84 18.19 -11.68
N GLU A 372 -19.63 18.39 -11.13
CA GLU A 372 -19.11 19.71 -10.78
C GLU A 372 -18.98 20.63 -12.00
N ARG A 373 -18.44 20.10 -13.11
CA ARG A 373 -18.32 20.86 -14.38
C ARG A 373 -19.69 21.21 -14.96
N ALA A 374 -20.64 20.28 -14.90
CA ALA A 374 -22.00 20.48 -15.39
C ALA A 374 -22.88 21.30 -14.44
N ARG A 375 -22.47 21.45 -13.16
CA ARG A 375 -23.25 22.01 -12.04
C ARG A 375 -24.58 21.28 -11.80
N LEU A 376 -24.63 19.98 -12.12
CA LEU A 376 -25.78 19.10 -11.90
C LEU A 376 -25.31 17.64 -11.86
N ASP A 377 -26.05 16.75 -11.20
CA ASP A 377 -25.72 15.32 -11.18
C ASP A 377 -25.92 14.70 -12.57
N VAL A 378 -24.83 14.29 -13.22
CA VAL A 378 -24.86 13.65 -14.54
C VAL A 378 -25.36 12.21 -14.49
N GLY A 379 -25.41 11.60 -13.31
CA GLY A 379 -25.78 10.21 -13.11
C GLY A 379 -24.66 9.22 -13.43
N LEU A 380 -24.79 8.01 -12.88
CA LEU A 380 -23.75 6.98 -12.98
C LEU A 380 -23.54 6.46 -14.41
N GLU A 381 -24.61 6.26 -15.19
CA GLU A 381 -24.49 5.73 -16.55
C GLU A 381 -23.68 6.66 -17.47
N ALA A 382 -23.97 7.96 -17.44
CA ALA A 382 -23.22 8.96 -18.23
C ALA A 382 -21.75 9.04 -17.78
N ALA A 383 -21.49 8.89 -16.48
CA ALA A 383 -20.13 8.86 -15.96
C ALA A 383 -19.36 7.62 -16.43
N ILE A 384 -20.00 6.43 -16.44
CA ILE A 384 -19.39 5.21 -16.98
C ILE A 384 -19.08 5.39 -18.46
N ASP A 385 -20.03 5.88 -19.25
CA ASP A 385 -19.83 6.13 -20.68
C ASP A 385 -18.63 7.05 -20.94
N SER A 386 -18.55 8.16 -20.22
CA SER A 386 -17.45 9.11 -20.35
C SER A 386 -16.11 8.52 -19.90
N TYR A 387 -16.08 7.82 -18.76
CA TYR A 387 -14.86 7.18 -18.26
C TYR A 387 -14.31 6.12 -19.23
N LEU A 388 -15.20 5.32 -19.82
CA LEU A 388 -14.82 4.31 -20.81
C LEU A 388 -14.40 4.94 -22.14
N ALA A 389 -15.04 6.04 -22.56
CA ALA A 389 -14.65 6.78 -23.75
C ALA A 389 -13.25 7.39 -23.65
N GLU A 390 -12.83 7.78 -22.44
CA GLU A 390 -11.46 8.22 -22.13
C GLU A 390 -10.46 7.04 -22.01
N GLY A 391 -10.90 5.81 -22.27
CA GLY A 391 -10.06 4.62 -22.26
C GLY A 391 -9.85 4.00 -20.88
N ALA A 392 -10.66 4.36 -19.89
CA ALA A 392 -10.54 3.89 -18.50
C ALA A 392 -9.12 4.13 -17.93
N PRO A 393 -8.71 5.41 -17.77
CA PRO A 393 -7.36 5.76 -17.37
C PRO A 393 -6.96 5.10 -16.06
N ALA A 394 -5.69 4.71 -15.97
CA ALA A 394 -5.13 4.00 -14.83
C ALA A 394 -3.61 4.20 -14.78
N PRO A 395 -3.06 4.72 -13.69
CA PRO A 395 -1.63 4.77 -13.55
C PRO A 395 -1.02 3.39 -13.31
N GLU A 396 -1.76 2.32 -13.03
CA GLU A 396 -1.18 0.97 -12.91
C GLU A 396 -1.03 0.23 -14.24
N ARG A 397 -1.63 0.72 -15.34
CA ARG A 397 -1.53 0.06 -16.65
C ARG A 397 -0.10 0.15 -17.19
N PRO A 398 0.45 -0.93 -17.77
CA PRO A 398 1.73 -0.85 -18.47
C PRO A 398 1.64 0.18 -19.61
N ASP A 399 2.63 1.05 -19.70
CA ASP A 399 2.81 1.98 -20.81
C ASP A 399 4.20 1.68 -21.36
N ALA A 400 4.27 0.91 -22.45
CA ALA A 400 5.54 0.40 -22.97
C ALA A 400 6.55 1.51 -23.30
N THR A 401 6.08 2.70 -23.68
CA THR A 401 6.96 3.84 -24.01
C THR A 401 7.55 4.44 -22.74
N LEU A 402 6.69 4.75 -21.78
CA LEU A 402 7.09 5.30 -20.49
C LEU A 402 7.92 4.30 -19.68
N ASP A 403 7.54 3.03 -19.73
CA ASP A 403 8.16 1.95 -18.98
C ASP A 403 9.55 1.61 -19.51
N ALA A 404 9.77 1.70 -20.83
CA ALA A 404 11.08 1.53 -21.46
C ALA A 404 12.01 2.73 -21.17
N ALA A 405 11.47 3.96 -21.15
CA ALA A 405 12.23 5.15 -20.77
C ALA A 405 12.72 5.05 -19.31
N LEU A 406 11.82 4.67 -18.40
CA LEU A 406 12.16 4.44 -17.00
C LEU A 406 13.19 3.31 -16.82
N ALA A 407 13.02 2.19 -17.54
CA ALA A 407 13.92 1.05 -17.42
C ALA A 407 15.35 1.34 -17.93
N THR A 408 15.50 2.20 -18.94
CA THR A 408 16.83 2.57 -19.46
C THR A 408 17.58 3.46 -18.47
N LEU A 409 16.86 4.34 -17.77
CA LEU A 409 17.42 5.30 -16.83
C LEU A 409 17.70 4.68 -15.46
N ASP A 410 16.86 3.75 -15.00
CA ASP A 410 17.11 2.96 -13.78
C ASP A 410 18.43 2.15 -13.89
N VAL A 411 18.87 1.81 -15.11
CA VAL A 411 20.15 1.11 -15.38
C VAL A 411 21.35 2.07 -15.44
N GLU A 412 21.16 3.34 -15.79
CA GLU A 412 22.25 4.33 -15.83
C GLU A 412 22.63 4.85 -14.42
N ASP A 413 21.66 4.94 -13.50
CA ASP A 413 21.91 5.26 -12.08
C ASP A 413 22.79 4.18 -11.39
N ASP A 414 22.71 2.92 -11.83
CA ASP A 414 23.53 1.80 -11.35
C ASP A 414 25.03 1.99 -11.65
N GLU A 415 25.41 2.59 -12.78
CA GLU A 415 26.82 2.84 -13.12
C GLU A 415 27.40 4.08 -12.39
N ALA A 416 26.55 5.04 -12.02
CA ALA A 416 26.97 6.24 -11.30
C ALA A 416 27.14 5.99 -9.79
N GLY A 417 26.47 4.96 -9.25
CA GLY A 417 26.33 4.68 -7.81
C GLY A 417 27.41 3.84 -7.14
N TYR A 418 28.63 3.66 -7.67
CA TYR A 418 29.77 3.18 -6.87
C TYR A 418 31.14 3.45 -7.53
N ARG A 419 31.74 4.60 -7.21
CA ARG A 419 33.21 4.74 -7.21
C ARG A 419 33.67 4.94 -5.78
N GLY A 420 33.78 3.83 -5.04
CA GLY A 420 34.56 3.81 -3.81
C GLY A 420 35.98 4.32 -4.09
N PRO A 421 36.64 4.98 -3.12
CA PRO A 421 37.99 5.49 -3.34
C PRO A 421 38.92 4.32 -3.61
N THR A 422 39.53 4.30 -4.79
CA THR A 422 40.70 3.47 -5.07
C THR A 422 41.90 4.03 -4.30
N SER A 423 42.45 3.19 -3.43
CA SER A 423 43.73 3.25 -2.67
C SER A 423 43.58 3.54 -1.18
#